data_AF-A0A959NE09-F1
#
_entry.id   AF-A0A959NE09-F1
#
_cell.length_a   1.000
_cell.length_b   1.000
_cell.length_c   1.000
_cell.angle_alpha   90.00
_cell.angle_beta   90.00
_cell.angle_gamma   90.00
#
_symmetry.space_group_name_H-M   'P 1'
#
loop_
_entity.id
_entity.type
_entity.pdbx_description
1 polymer ?
#
loop_
_entity_poly.entity_id
_entity_poly.type
_entity_poly.pdbx_seq_one_letter_code
_entity_poly.pdbx_strand_id
1 'polypeptide(L)' 'MNEKKIEEEKIIRDANINNALGIFILVFGIIIIISSIFTETSIGQMTNLIAGILLGLIGFGMIVKSKKDINKINRVKLYE' A
#
# COMPACT_ATOMS: atom_id res chain seq x y z
N MET A 1 -9.78 11.93 -29.03
CA MET A 1 -8.35 11.83 -28.67
C MET A 1 -8.03 12.40 -27.29
N ASN A 2 -8.71 13.44 -26.80
CA ASN A 2 -8.50 13.98 -25.45
C ASN A 2 -9.06 13.11 -24.31
N GLU A 3 -10.18 12.43 -24.50
CA GLU A 3 -10.87 11.70 -23.41
C GLU A 3 -10.08 10.47 -22.93
N LYS A 4 -9.55 9.65 -23.86
CA LYS A 4 -8.68 8.49 -23.53
C LYS A 4 -7.49 8.90 -22.66
N LYS A 5 -6.85 10.03 -23.00
CA LYS A 5 -5.64 10.51 -22.30
C LYS A 5 -5.95 10.98 -20.87
N ILE A 6 -7.11 11.62 -20.67
CA ILE A 6 -7.58 12.06 -19.34
C ILE A 6 -7.91 10.85 -18.46
N GLU A 7 -8.50 9.80 -19.04
CA GLU A 7 -8.83 8.57 -18.32
C GLU A 7 -7.56 7.80 -17.90
N GLU A 8 -6.57 7.69 -18.78
CA GLU A 8 -5.27 7.10 -18.45
C GLU A 8 -4.54 7.85 -17.32
N GLU A 9 -4.52 9.18 -17.37
CA GLU A 9 -3.90 9.99 -16.32
C GLU A 9 -4.59 9.81 -14.96
N LYS A 10 -5.93 9.68 -14.93
CA LYS A 10 -6.66 9.35 -13.71
C LYS A 10 -6.25 8.00 -13.14
N ILE A 11 -6.21 6.96 -13.97
CA ILE A 11 -5.86 5.60 -13.52
C ILE A 11 -4.44 5.58 -12.94
N ILE A 12 -3.49 6.23 -13.61
CA ILE A 12 -2.10 6.33 -13.14
C ILE A 12 -2.04 7.10 -11.81
N ARG A 13 -2.76 8.22 -11.70
CA ARG A 13 -2.82 9.02 -10.47
C ARG A 13 -3.36 8.20 -9.31
N ASP A 14 -4.47 7.50 -9.51
CA ASP A 14 -5.12 6.70 -8.46
C ASP A 14 -4.25 5.51 -8.05
N ALA A 15 -3.54 4.87 -8.99
CA ALA A 15 -2.56 3.84 -8.69
C ALA A 15 -1.41 4.39 -7.82
N ASN A 16 -0.89 5.59 -8.15
CA ASN A 16 0.17 6.23 -7.36
C ASN A 16 -0.30 6.60 -5.94
N ILE A 17 -1.53 7.11 -5.79
CA ILE A 17 -2.14 7.38 -4.48
C ILE A 17 -2.24 6.09 -3.66
N ASN A 18 -2.76 5.00 -4.26
CA ASN A 18 -2.86 3.70 -3.59
C ASN A 18 -1.49 3.14 -3.19
N ASN A 19 -0.45 3.36 -4.00
CA ASN A 19 0.91 2.95 -3.66
C ASN A 19 1.45 3.75 -2.46
N ALA A 20 1.27 5.08 -2.47
CA ALA A 20 1.70 5.95 -1.38
C ALA A 20 0.98 5.61 -0.06
N LEU A 21 -0.33 5.38 -0.12
CA LEU A 21 -1.12 4.90 1.03
C LEU A 21 -0.64 3.55 1.52
N GLY A 22 -0.36 2.60 0.61
CA GLY A 22 0.18 1.29 0.97
C GLY A 22 1.53 1.39 1.70
N ILE A 23 2.44 2.24 1.23
CA ILE A 23 3.73 2.51 1.89
C ILE A 23 3.49 3.13 3.27
N PHE A 24 2.61 4.12 3.39
CA PHE A 24 2.29 4.75 4.66
C PHE A 24 1.76 3.73 5.68
N ILE A 25 0.81 2.89 5.29
CA ILE A 25 0.24 1.85 6.15
C ILE A 25 1.31 0.82 6.57
N LEU A 26 2.17 0.42 5.62
CA LEU A 26 3.25 -0.53 5.91
C LEU A 26 4.25 0.03 6.94
N VAL A 27 4.68 1.28 6.75
CA VAL A 27 5.59 1.96 7.70
C VAL A 27 4.93 2.09 9.07
N PHE A 28 3.65 2.47 9.11
CA PHE A 28 2.90 2.58 10.36
C PHE A 28 2.77 1.23 11.08
N GLY A 29 2.50 0.15 10.34
CA GLY A 29 2.49 -1.21 10.89
C GLY A 29 3.83 -1.61 11.50
N ILE A 30 4.95 -1.30 10.83
CA ILE A 30 6.30 -1.56 11.36
C ILE A 30 6.56 -0.77 12.65
N ILE A 31 6.18 0.51 12.69
CA ILE A 31 6.32 1.35 13.88
C ILE A 31 5.54 0.76 15.05
N ILE A 32 4.31 0.29 14.82
CA ILE A 32 3.48 -0.36 15.87
C ILE A 32 4.16 -1.63 16.38
N ILE A 33 4.70 -2.47 15.50
CA ILE A 33 5.39 -3.71 15.90
C ILE A 33 6.59 -3.39 16.79
N ILE A 34 7.41 -2.41 16.40
CA ILE A 34 8.58 -1.99 17.19
C ILE A 34 8.15 -1.38 18.52
N SER A 35 7.15 -0.50 18.50
CA SER A 35 6.60 0.15 19.69
C SER A 35 6.02 -0.86 20.68
N SER A 36 5.48 -1.97 20.19
CA SER A 36 4.91 -3.04 21.03
C SER A 36 5.92 -3.63 22.02
N ILE A 37 7.23 -3.58 21.74
CA ILE A 37 8.29 -4.04 22.66
C ILE A 37 8.29 -3.22 23.95
N PHE A 38 7.83 -1.97 23.91
CA PHE A 38 7.76 -1.06 25.04
C PHE A 38 6.41 -1.09 25.77
N THR A 39 5.46 -1.91 25.31
CA THR A 39 4.16 -2.04 25.99
C THR A 39 4.30 -2.88 27.27
N GLU A 40 3.92 -2.31 28.41
CA GLU A 40 4.07 -2.95 29.73
C GLU A 40 3.14 -4.15 29.95
N THR A 41 2.03 -4.23 29.21
CA THR A 41 1.02 -5.27 29.38
C THR A 41 1.13 -6.35 28.31
N SER A 42 1.11 -7.63 28.72
CA SER A 42 1.16 -8.75 27.78
C SER A 42 -0.01 -8.74 26.79
N ILE A 43 -1.21 -8.37 27.24
CA ILE A 43 -2.40 -8.27 26.39
C ILE A 43 -2.22 -7.14 25.35
N GLY A 44 -1.80 -5.94 25.79
CA GLY A 44 -1.57 -4.82 24.89
C GLY A 44 -0.46 -5.11 23.87
N GLN A 45 0.60 -5.81 24.30
CA GLN A 45 1.68 -6.24 23.41
C GLN A 45 1.18 -7.20 22.32
N MET A 46 0.39 -8.21 22.68
CA MET A 46 -0.20 -9.14 21.71
C MET A 46 -1.15 -8.42 20.74
N THR A 47 -2.01 -7.54 21.25
CA THR A 47 -2.93 -6.76 20.40
C THR A 47 -2.17 -5.85 19.43
N ASN A 48 -1.15 -5.14 19.89
CA ASN A 48 -0.33 -4.26 19.06
C ASN A 48 0.44 -5.06 17.99
N LEU A 49 0.97 -6.24 18.34
CA LEU A 49 1.62 -7.12 17.37
C LEU A 49 0.64 -7.57 16.28
N ILE A 50 -0.56 -8.02 16.66
CA ILE A 50 -1.59 -8.43 15.70
C ILE A 50 -2.01 -7.26 14.80
N ALA A 51 -2.25 -6.09 15.38
CA ALA A 51 -2.61 -4.88 14.64
C ALA A 51 -1.50 -4.48 13.65
N GLY A 52 -0.25 -4.46 14.11
CA GLY A 52 0.91 -4.14 13.28
C GLY A 52 1.12 -5.12 12.14
N ILE A 53 0.94 -6.42 12.38
CA ILE A 53 1.01 -7.47 11.34
C ILE A 53 -0.13 -7.29 10.33
N LEU A 54 -1.37 -7.10 10.77
CA LEU A 54 -2.52 -6.86 9.90
C LEU A 54 -2.31 -5.63 9.01
N LEU A 55 -1.88 -4.51 9.61
CA LEU A 55 -1.55 -3.29 8.88
C LEU A 55 -0.42 -3.53 7.88
N GLY A 56 0.64 -4.24 8.30
CA GLY A 56 1.74 -4.61 7.42
C GLY A 56 1.28 -5.42 6.20
N LEU A 57 0.44 -6.43 6.40
CA LEU A 57 -0.11 -7.26 5.32
C LEU A 57 -0.98 -6.44 4.36
N ILE A 58 -1.83 -5.55 4.88
CA ILE A 58 -2.68 -4.67 4.06
C ILE A 58 -1.82 -3.70 3.25
N GLY A 59 -0.87 -3.01 3.89
CA GLY A 59 0.04 -2.07 3.24
C GLY A 59 0.87 -2.75 2.15
N PHE A 60 1.44 -3.92 2.45
CA PHE A 60 2.19 -4.72 1.47
C PHE A 60 1.30 -5.15 0.30
N GLY A 61 0.09 -5.63 0.57
CA GLY A 61 -0.88 -6.02 -0.46
C GLY A 61 -1.24 -4.86 -1.39
N MET A 62 -1.44 -3.65 -0.85
CA MET A 62 -1.73 -2.45 -1.64
C MET A 62 -0.56 -2.07 -2.55
N ILE A 63 0.68 -2.12 -2.05
CA ILE A 63 1.88 -1.83 -2.84
C ILE A 63 2.03 -2.83 -3.99
N VAL A 64 1.90 -4.13 -3.70
CA VAL A 64 2.03 -5.19 -4.72
C VAL A 64 0.94 -5.06 -5.79
N LYS A 65 -0.30 -4.76 -5.38
CA LYS A 65 -1.41 -4.54 -6.33
C LYS A 65 -1.16 -3.31 -7.19
N SER A 66 -0.80 -2.18 -6.60
CA SER A 66 -0.55 -0.94 -7.36
C SER A 66 0.59 -1.10 -8.35
N LYS A 67 1.69 -1.78 -7.97
CA LYS A 67 2.79 -2.10 -8.89
C LYS A 67 2.33 -2.97 -10.06
N LYS A 68 1.45 -3.96 -9.83
CA LYS A 68 0.87 -4.78 -10.90
C LYS A 68 0.01 -3.95 -11.85
N ASP A 69 -0.79 -3.04 -11.32
CA ASP A 69 -1.68 -2.17 -12.11
C ASP A 69 -0.87 -1.20 -12.99
N ILE A 70 0.16 -0.55 -12.42
CA ILE A 70 1.08 0.33 -13.17
C ILE A 70 1.82 -0.44 -14.27
N ASN A 71 2.35 -1.63 -13.95
CA ASN A 71 3.07 -2.45 -14.92
C ASN A 71 2.15 -2.95 -16.06
N LYS A 72 0.87 -3.22 -15.77
CA LYS A 72 -0.11 -3.60 -16.78
C LYS A 72 -0.37 -2.45 -17.76
N ILE A 73 -0.51 -1.22 -17.27
CA ILE A 73 -0.71 -0.02 -18.09
C ILE A 73 0.49 0.24 -18.99
N ASN A 74 1.72 0.16 -18.44
CA ASN A 74 2.95 0.34 -19.23
C ASN A 74 3.11 -0.69 -20.35
N ARG A 75 2.63 -1.93 -20.16
CA ARG A 75 2.68 -2.95 -21.23
C ARG A 75 1.68 -2.68 -22.34
N VAL A 76 0.47 -2.22 -22.04
CA VAL A 76 -0.53 -1.88 -23.07
C VAL A 76 -0.01 -0.76 -23.97
N LYS A 77 0.64 0.25 -23.38
CA LYS A 77 1.23 1.39 -24.09
C LYS A 77 2.39 1.05 -25.03
N LEU A 78 2.93 -0.17 -24.96
CA LEU A 78 4.08 -0.63 -25.75
C LEU A 78 3.66 -1.39 -27.03
N TYR A 79 2.37 -1.70 -27.18
CA TYR A 79 1.79 -2.40 -28.33
C TYR A 79 0.79 -1.54 -29.12
N GLU A 80 0.47 -0.33 -28.65
CA GLU A 80 -0.22 0.73 -29.40
C GLU A 80 0.81 1.62 -30.10
#